data_AF-A0A1G6NW99-F1
#
_entry.id   AF-A0A1G6NW99-F1
#
_cell.length_a   1.000
_cell.length_b   1.000
_cell.length_c   1.000
_cell.angle_alpha   90.00
_cell.angle_beta   90.00
_cell.angle_gamma   90.00
#
_symmetry.space_group_name_H-M   'P 1'
#
loop_
_entity.id
_entity.type
_entity.pdbx_description
1 polymer ?
#
loop_
_entity_poly.entity_id
_entity_poly.type
_entity_poly.pdbx_seq_one_letter_code
_entity_poly.pdbx_strand_id
1 'polypeptide(L)' 'MVDKKELKEKIDKLPENTLEEISDYIDFIMFKKHNKIQDITKASEKSLAKDWLTKEEDEAWKNL' A
#
# COMPACT_ATOMS: atom_id res chain seq x y z
N MET A 1 -17.15 17.45 -3.07
CA MET A 1 -17.10 16.25 -2.20
C MET A 1 -18.25 15.37 -2.63
N VAL A 2 -18.05 14.08 -2.83
CA VAL A 2 -19.16 13.17 -3.16
C VAL A 2 -19.91 12.87 -1.86
N ASP A 3 -21.20 13.18 -1.85
CA ASP A 3 -22.04 12.92 -0.69
C ASP A 3 -22.46 11.45 -0.62
N LYS A 4 -22.54 10.90 0.60
CA LYS A 4 -22.92 9.49 0.83
C LYS A 4 -24.31 9.17 0.24
N LYS A 5 -25.18 10.18 0.14
CA LYS A 5 -26.53 10.03 -0.42
C LYS A 5 -26.50 9.88 -1.94
N GLU A 6 -25.71 10.71 -2.63
CA GLU A 6 -25.54 10.64 -4.08
C GLU A 6 -24.88 9.33 -4.52
N LEU A 7 -23.97 8.79 -3.70
CA LEU A 7 -23.34 7.49 -3.95
C LEU A 7 -24.35 6.34 -3.90
N LYS A 8 -25.26 6.34 -2.93
CA LYS A 8 -26.31 5.30 -2.83
C LYS A 8 -27.23 5.31 -4.03
N GLU A 9 -27.68 6.49 -4.47
CA GLU A 9 -28.55 6.61 -5.66
C GLU A 9 -27.86 6.13 -6.94
N LYS A 10 -26.52 6.24 -7.02
CA LYS A 10 -25.75 5.68 -8.14
C LYS A 10 -25.69 4.16 -8.06
N ILE A 11 -25.48 3.60 -6.88
CA ILE A 11 -25.45 2.14 -6.66
C ILE A 11 -26.81 1.52 -6.95
N ASP A 12 -27.91 2.15 -6.53
CA ASP A 12 -29.28 1.64 -6.77
C ASP A 12 -29.67 1.62 -8.27
N LYS A 13 -29.02 2.45 -9.10
CA LYS A 13 -29.25 2.49 -10.56
C LYS A 13 -28.38 1.50 -11.33
N LEU A 14 -27.43 0.86 -10.66
CA LEU A 14 -26.50 -0.06 -11.30
C LEU A 14 -27.11 -1.47 -11.39
N PRO A 15 -26.79 -2.22 -12.45
CA PRO A 15 -27.30 -3.57 -12.61
C PRO A 15 -26.65 -4.52 -11.59
N GLU A 16 -27.38 -5.55 -11.16
CA GLU A 16 -26.96 -6.47 -10.07
C GLU A 16 -25.60 -7.12 -10.32
N ASN A 17 -25.24 -7.36 -11.58
CA ASN A 17 -23.94 -7.92 -11.98
C ASN A 17 -22.74 -7.01 -11.66
N THR A 18 -22.97 -5.74 -11.32
CA THR A 18 -21.92 -4.79 -10.94
C THR A 18 -21.90 -4.51 -9.43
N LEU A 19 -22.90 -4.99 -8.67
CA LEU A 19 -22.93 -4.83 -7.22
C LEU A 19 -21.81 -5.62 -6.55
N GLU A 20 -21.48 -6.80 -7.07
CA GLU A 20 -20.38 -7.64 -6.60
C GLU A 20 -19.04 -6.91 -6.76
N GLU A 21 -18.77 -6.34 -7.95
CA GLU A 21 -17.56 -5.57 -8.23
C GLU A 21 -17.43 -4.31 -7.34
N ILE A 22 -18.56 -3.64 -7.05
CA ILE A 22 -18.58 -2.49 -6.13
C ILE A 22 -18.29 -2.93 -4.70
N SER A 23 -18.86 -4.06 -4.26
CA SER A 23 -18.60 -4.62 -2.93
C SER A 23 -17.12 -4.94 -2.77
N ASP A 24 -16.53 -5.64 -3.74
CA ASP A 24 -15.11 -5.99 -3.77
C ASP A 24 -14.22 -4.74 -3.68
N TYR A 25 -14.59 -3.67 -4.40
CA TYR A 25 -13.84 -2.42 -4.38
C TYR A 25 -13.94 -1.69 -3.02
N ILE A 26 -15.11 -1.72 -2.39
CA ILE A 26 -15.31 -1.16 -1.04
C ILE A 26 -14.47 -1.95 -0.02
N ASP A 27 -14.49 -3.27 -0.09
CA ASP A 27 -13.70 -4.15 0.77
C ASP A 27 -12.20 -3.94 0.57
N PHE A 28 -11.75 -3.79 -0.68
CA PHE A 28 -10.37 -3.43 -0.99
C PHE A 28 -9.95 -2.09 -0.36
N ILE A 29 -10.80 -1.05 -0.42
CA ILE A 29 -10.49 0.25 0.19
C ILE A 29 -10.41 0.13 1.71
N MET A 30 -11.31 -0.63 2.33
CA MET A 30 -11.29 -0.89 3.78
C MET A 30 -10.03 -1.66 4.18
N PHE A 31 -9.69 -2.71 3.43
CA PHE A 31 -8.46 -3.49 3.61
C PHE A 31 -7.22 -2.62 3.45
N LYS A 32 -7.15 -1.75 2.44
CA LYS A 32 -6.03 -0.83 2.20
C LYS A 32 -5.84 0.18 3.34
N LYS A 33 -6.94 0.69 3.91
CA LYS A 33 -6.86 1.56 5.10
C LYS A 33 -6.31 0.81 6.32
N HIS A 34 -6.68 -0.46 6.48
CA HIS A 34 -6.19 -1.30 7.57
C HIS A 34 -4.72 -1.74 7.37
N ASN A 35 -4.34 -2.06 6.13
CA ASN A 35 -2.99 -2.47 5.73
C ASN A 35 -2.03 -1.31 5.47
N LYS A 36 -2.39 -0.08 5.84
CA LYS A 36 -1.40 1.00 5.96
C LYS A 36 -0.30 0.68 7.00
N ILE A 37 -0.47 -0.38 7.79
CA ILE A 37 0.57 -1.07 8.55
C ILE A 37 1.71 -1.59 7.66
N GLN A 38 1.53 -1.77 6.34
CA GLN A 38 2.61 -2.11 5.41
C GLN A 38 3.61 -0.97 5.13
N ASP A 39 3.51 0.20 5.79
CA ASP A 39 4.66 1.11 5.94
C ASP A 39 5.85 0.41 6.65
N ILE A 40 5.68 -0.79 7.23
CA ILE A 40 6.79 -1.67 7.65
C ILE A 40 7.76 -1.96 6.48
N THR A 41 7.30 -2.01 5.22
CA THR A 41 8.19 -2.23 4.06
C THR A 41 9.19 -1.08 3.88
N LYS A 42 8.87 0.15 4.32
CA LYS A 42 9.84 1.27 4.39
C LYS A 42 10.78 1.21 5.58
N ALA A 43 10.44 0.47 6.64
CA ALA A 43 11.33 0.32 7.79
C ALA A 43 12.55 -0.56 7.45
N SER A 44 12.41 -1.50 6.52
CA SER A 44 13.51 -2.35 6.03
C SER A 44 14.57 -1.57 5.24
N GLU A 45 14.20 -0.52 4.50
CA GLU A 45 15.16 0.33 3.79
C GLU A 45 16.11 1.05 4.76
N LYS A 46 15.59 1.51 5.90
CA LYS A 46 16.40 2.19 6.93
C LYS A 46 17.35 1.26 7.68
N SER A 47 16.98 -0.02 7.84
CA SER A 47 17.85 -1.02 8.48
C SER A 47 18.89 -1.57 7.51
N LEU A 48 18.57 -1.76 6.23
CA LEU A 48 19.52 -2.25 5.22
C LEU A 48 20.58 -1.20 4.83
N ALA A 49 20.27 0.09 4.98
CA ALA A 49 21.22 1.17 4.74
C ALA A 49 22.30 1.33 5.85
N LYS A 50 22.15 0.66 7.00
CA LYS A 50 23.07 0.83 8.14
C LYS A 50 24.33 -0.03 8.07
N ASP A 51 24.31 -1.15 7.34
CA ASP A 51 25.39 -2.13 7.35
C ASP A 51 26.31 -2.07 6.11
N TRP A 52 26.19 -1.06 5.23
CA TRP A 52 26.92 -1.01 3.95
C TRP A 52 28.19 -0.14 3.95
N LEU A 53 28.57 0.52 5.05
CA LEU A 53 29.65 1.53 4.99
C LEU A 53 30.61 1.49 6.18
N THR A 54 31.13 0.30 6.50
CA THR A 54 32.33 0.23 7.34
C THR A 54 33.56 0.59 6.49
N LYS A 55 34.43 1.44 7.04
CA LYS A 55 35.65 1.89 6.34
C LYS A 55 36.61 0.73 6.09
N GLU A 56 36.53 -0.33 6.91
CA GLU A 56 37.30 -1.55 6.73
C GLU A 56 36.89 -2.31 5.45
N GLU A 57 35.61 -2.30 5.06
CA GLU A 57 35.14 -2.98 3.84
C GLU A 57 35.57 -2.22 2.56
N ASP A 58 35.53 -0.90 2.55
CA ASP A 58 36.02 -0.08 1.43
C ASP A 58 37.53 -0.32 1.13
N GLU A 59 38.31 -0.68 2.15
CA GLU A 59 39.74 -1.01 2.00
C GLU A 59 39.96 -2.43 1.45
N ALA A 60 39.10 -3.38 1.83
CA ALA A 60 39.12 -4.74 1.29
C ALA A 60 38.71 -4.77 -0.19
N TRP A 61 37.80 -3.90 -0.63
CA TRP A 61 37.34 -3.83 -2.02
C TRP A 61 38.31 -3.11 -2.96
N LYS A 62 39.26 -2.32 -2.45
CA LYS A 62 40.30 -1.68 -3.27
C LYS A 62 41.36 -2.63 -3.81
N ASN A 63 41.42 -3.86 -3.29
CA ASN A 63 42.41 -4.87 -3.67
C ASN A 63 41.81 -6.06 -4.46
N LEU A 64 40.56 -5.94 -4.92
CA LEU A 64 39.90 -6.87 -5.86
C LEU A 64 39.87 -6.26 -7.27
#